data_AF-A0A1Q8ACN7-F1
#
_entry.id   AF-A0A1Q8ACN7-F1
#
_cell.length_a   1.000
_cell.length_b   1.000
_cell.length_c   1.000
_cell.angle_alpha   90.00
_cell.angle_beta   90.00
_cell.angle_gamma   90.00
#
_symmetry.space_group_name_H-M   'P 1'
#
loop_
_entity.id
_entity.type
_entity.pdbx_description
1 polymer ?
#
loop_
_entity_poly.entity_id
_entity_poly.type
_entity_poly.pdbx_seq_one_letter_code
_entity_poly.pdbx_strand_id
1 'polypeptide(L)'
;MGQPAAKLGDNVQGIDVHIVVIPSPGGPIPTPLPHPFNGTITSGTSSNVMVEGKPAATVDSVAMNIPPHIPQGGPFQKPPSNQGKVILGSTTVMISGKPAARAGDTVQTCNDPVDAPTGTVICGSKVLIS
;
A
#
# COMPACT_ATOMS: atom_id res chain seq x y z
N MET A 1 4.76 21.21 9.35
CA MET A 1 4.41 21.70 8.00
C MET A 1 3.34 20.77 7.45
N GLY A 2 2.28 21.28 6.84
CA GLY A 2 1.17 20.43 6.36
C GLY A 2 1.60 19.55 5.17
N GLN A 3 1.15 18.30 5.15
CA GLN A 3 1.37 17.37 4.05
C GLN A 3 0.08 17.23 3.23
N PRO A 4 0.15 16.98 1.91
CA PRO A 4 -1.01 16.70 1.09
C PRO A 4 -1.88 15.60 1.68
N ALA A 5 -3.18 15.87 1.85
CA ALA A 5 -4.16 14.87 2.28
C ALA A 5 -4.37 13.83 1.18
N ALA A 6 -4.36 12.56 1.56
CA ALA A 6 -4.62 11.45 0.65
C ALA A 6 -6.12 11.21 0.47
N LYS A 7 -6.48 10.67 -0.69
CA LYS A 7 -7.86 10.42 -1.13
C LYS A 7 -7.95 9.16 -1.99
N LEU A 8 -9.18 8.73 -2.24
CA LEU A 8 -9.49 7.65 -3.17
C LEU A 8 -8.84 7.92 -4.54
N GLY A 9 -8.16 6.92 -5.07
CA GLY A 9 -7.44 7.01 -6.35
C GLY A 9 -6.01 7.54 -6.24
N ASP A 10 -5.51 7.89 -5.05
CA ASP A 10 -4.11 8.21 -4.86
C ASP A 10 -3.24 6.96 -4.83
N ASN A 11 -1.96 7.11 -5.16
CA ASN A 11 -1.05 5.99 -5.34
C ASN A 11 -0.32 5.60 -4.05
N VAL A 12 0.14 4.36 -4.01
CA VAL A 12 1.03 3.80 -3.01
C VAL A 12 2.17 3.13 -3.74
N GLN A 13 3.41 3.46 -3.37
CA GLN A 13 4.59 2.87 -3.97
C GLN A 13 5.49 2.23 -2.91
N GLY A 14 6.09 1.10 -3.26
CA GLY A 14 6.98 0.35 -2.39
C GLY A 14 7.67 -0.79 -3.13
N ILE A 15 8.49 -1.53 -2.39
CA ILE A 15 9.10 -2.78 -2.88
C ILE A 15 8.80 -3.85 -1.85
N ASP A 16 8.02 -4.85 -2.26
CA ASP A 16 7.80 -6.06 -1.48
C ASP A 16 8.89 -7.08 -1.77
N VAL A 17 9.15 -7.96 -0.82
CA VAL A 17 9.85 -9.22 -1.06
C VAL A 17 8.79 -10.32 -1.07
N HIS A 18 8.82 -11.17 -2.10
CA HIS A 18 8.01 -12.39 -2.17
C HIS A 18 8.91 -13.59 -2.36
N ILE A 19 8.56 -14.72 -1.75
CA ILE A 19 9.33 -15.96 -1.91
C ILE A 19 8.83 -16.68 -3.16
N VAL A 20 9.73 -16.89 -4.11
CA VAL A 20 9.47 -17.63 -5.35
C VAL A 20 10.14 -19.00 -5.28
N VAL A 21 9.41 -20.03 -5.69
CA VAL A 21 9.89 -21.40 -5.71
C VAL A 21 10.55 -21.67 -7.07
N ILE A 22 11.87 -21.49 -7.15
CA ILE A 22 12.63 -21.59 -8.42
C ILE A 22 12.99 -23.06 -8.68
N PRO A 23 12.61 -23.65 -9.84
CA PRO A 23 13.03 -25.01 -10.19
C PRO A 23 14.55 -25.12 -10.36
N SER A 24 15.15 -26.18 -9.83
CA SER A 24 16.56 -26.54 -10.05
C SER A 24 16.73 -28.06 -10.20
N PRO A 25 17.87 -28.57 -10.72
CA PRO A 25 18.13 -30.00 -10.81
C PRO A 25 18.06 -30.74 -9.46
N GLY A 26 18.36 -30.06 -8.35
CA GLY A 26 18.29 -30.61 -7.00
C GLY A 26 16.92 -30.50 -6.33
N GLY A 27 15.92 -29.99 -7.06
CA GLY A 27 14.58 -29.69 -6.55
C GLY A 27 14.31 -28.18 -6.46
N PRO A 28 13.08 -27.78 -6.08
CA PRO A 28 12.72 -26.37 -6.01
C PRO A 28 13.40 -25.63 -4.85
N ILE A 29 13.91 -24.42 -5.10
CA ILE A 29 14.62 -23.59 -4.12
C ILE A 29 13.77 -22.35 -3.79
N PRO A 30 13.28 -22.20 -2.55
CA PRO A 30 12.63 -20.98 -2.09
C PRO A 30 13.60 -19.79 -2.11
N THR A 31 13.30 -18.79 -2.92
CA THR A 31 14.17 -17.64 -3.17
C THR A 31 13.40 -16.34 -2.93
N PRO A 32 13.78 -15.54 -1.92
CA PRO A 32 13.19 -14.22 -1.70
C PRO A 32 13.62 -13.26 -2.83
N LEU A 33 12.66 -12.71 -3.57
CA LEU A 33 12.90 -11.79 -4.68
C LEU A 33 12.12 -10.49 -4.52
N PRO A 34 12.71 -9.34 -4.90
CA PRO A 34 12.03 -8.05 -4.84
C PRO A 34 10.96 -7.94 -5.93
N HIS A 35 9.81 -7.38 -5.58
CA HIS A 35 8.70 -7.10 -6.48
C HIS A 35 8.17 -5.68 -6.23
N PRO A 36 7.99 -4.87 -7.28
CA PRO A 36 7.45 -3.52 -7.13
C PRO A 36 5.99 -3.58 -6.68
N PHE A 37 5.64 -2.75 -5.69
CA PHE A 37 4.27 -2.45 -5.33
C PHE A 37 3.94 -1.06 -5.89
N ASN A 38 3.03 -0.99 -6.86
CA ASN A 38 2.50 0.25 -7.40
C ASN A 38 0.97 0.17 -7.35
N GLY A 39 0.44 0.47 -6.17
CA GLY A 39 -0.98 0.35 -5.90
C GLY A 39 -1.73 1.67 -5.93
N THR A 40 -3.04 1.57 -5.95
CA THR A 40 -3.96 2.71 -5.86
C THR A 40 -4.92 2.50 -4.69
N ILE A 41 -5.16 3.53 -3.88
CA ILE A 41 -6.16 3.52 -2.81
C ILE A 41 -7.54 3.38 -3.44
N THR A 42 -8.23 2.28 -3.16
CA THR A 42 -9.50 1.91 -3.81
C THR A 42 -10.65 1.72 -2.83
N SER A 43 -10.38 1.54 -1.54
CA SER A 43 -11.40 1.32 -0.53
C SER A 43 -10.93 1.71 0.88
N GLY A 44 -11.81 1.56 1.87
CA GLY A 44 -11.52 1.96 3.26
C GLY A 44 -11.34 3.47 3.43
N THR A 45 -11.89 4.28 2.51
CA THR A 45 -11.91 5.74 2.57
C THR A 45 -13.18 6.24 3.27
N SER A 46 -13.21 7.53 3.61
CA SER A 46 -14.34 8.18 4.27
C SER A 46 -15.59 8.18 3.41
N SER A 47 -16.77 7.97 4.01
CA SER A 47 -18.06 8.02 3.30
C SER A 47 -18.60 9.44 3.10
N ASN A 48 -18.12 10.42 3.87
CA ASN A 48 -18.69 11.77 3.90
C ASN A 48 -17.66 12.91 3.86
N VAL A 49 -16.40 12.65 4.22
CA VAL A 49 -15.34 13.65 4.11
C VAL A 49 -14.64 13.51 2.76
N MET A 50 -14.59 14.61 2.02
CA MET A 50 -14.00 14.66 0.70
C MET A 50 -12.73 15.52 0.71
N VAL A 51 -11.71 15.09 -0.01
CA VAL A 51 -10.52 15.87 -0.36
C VAL A 51 -10.55 16.05 -1.87
N GLU A 52 -10.67 17.29 -2.33
CA GLU A 52 -10.75 17.64 -3.76
C GLU A 52 -11.84 16.86 -4.51
N GLY A 53 -13.00 16.70 -3.87
CA GLY A 53 -14.16 16.02 -4.47
C GLY A 53 -14.09 14.50 -4.47
N LYS A 54 -13.05 13.89 -3.88
CA LYS A 54 -12.97 12.43 -3.71
C LYS A 54 -12.97 12.02 -2.23
N PRO A 55 -13.46 10.83 -1.89
CA PRO A 55 -13.42 10.30 -0.52
C PRO A 55 -12.02 10.39 0.10
N ALA A 56 -11.90 11.00 1.28
CA ALA A 56 -10.64 11.15 1.98
C ALA A 56 -10.11 9.80 2.48
N ALA A 57 -8.81 9.55 2.35
CA ALA A 57 -8.17 8.36 2.88
C ALA A 57 -7.81 8.54 4.35
N THR A 58 -7.83 7.44 5.10
CA THR A 58 -7.48 7.38 6.52
C THR A 58 -6.56 6.19 6.77
N VAL A 59 -6.07 6.06 8.00
CA VAL A 59 -5.63 4.75 8.48
C VAL A 59 -6.71 3.70 8.21
N ASP A 60 -6.29 2.50 7.82
CA ASP A 60 -7.08 1.39 7.27
C ASP A 60 -7.61 1.55 5.84
N SER A 61 -7.33 2.66 5.14
CA SER A 61 -7.58 2.72 3.70
C SER A 61 -6.73 1.66 2.98
N VAL A 62 -7.31 1.04 1.95
CA VAL A 62 -6.71 -0.10 1.25
C VAL A 62 -6.30 0.30 -0.15
N ALA A 63 -5.03 0.05 -0.47
CA ALA A 63 -4.46 0.14 -1.79
C ALA A 63 -4.39 -1.25 -2.45
N MET A 64 -4.73 -1.31 -3.73
CA MET A 64 -4.61 -2.51 -4.55
C MET A 64 -3.44 -2.34 -5.51
N ASN A 65 -2.49 -3.28 -5.54
CA ASN A 65 -1.36 -3.31 -6.46
C ASN A 65 -1.84 -3.56 -7.89
N ILE A 66 -1.49 -2.66 -8.82
CA ILE A 66 -1.90 -2.76 -10.23
C ILE A 66 -0.69 -2.42 -11.13
N PRO A 67 -0.18 -3.37 -11.94
CA PRO A 67 -0.62 -4.77 -12.05
C PRO A 67 -0.34 -5.58 -10.76
N PRO A 68 -1.03 -6.71 -10.56
CA PRO A 68 -0.68 -7.66 -9.50
C PRO A 68 0.78 -8.13 -9.63
N HIS A 69 1.36 -8.57 -8.51
CA HIS A 69 2.70 -9.15 -8.45
C HIS A 69 2.85 -10.29 -9.44
N ILE A 70 3.87 -10.20 -10.29
CA ILE A 70 4.16 -11.18 -11.34
C ILE A 70 5.29 -12.10 -10.85
N PRO A 71 5.10 -13.43 -10.87
CA PRO A 71 6.13 -14.36 -10.45
C PRO A 71 7.39 -14.31 -11.33
N GLN A 72 8.56 -14.43 -10.72
CA GLN A 72 9.86 -14.37 -11.39
C GLN A 72 10.54 -15.75 -11.41
N GLY A 73 10.42 -16.49 -12.50
CA GLY A 73 11.13 -17.77 -12.72
C GLY A 73 10.47 -19.02 -12.12
N GLY A 74 9.48 -18.88 -11.25
CA GLY A 74 8.70 -19.97 -10.66
C GLY A 74 7.44 -19.44 -9.97
N PRO A 75 6.54 -20.31 -9.45
CA PRO A 75 5.37 -19.83 -8.71
C PRO A 75 5.77 -19.18 -7.39
N PHE A 76 4.96 -18.26 -6.89
CA PHE A 76 5.09 -17.79 -5.50
C PHE A 76 4.88 -18.97 -4.53
N GLN A 77 5.67 -19.01 -3.46
CA GLN A 77 5.45 -19.97 -2.37
C GLN A 77 4.12 -19.70 -1.68
N LYS A 78 3.77 -18.43 -1.49
CA LYS A 78 2.48 -17.95 -0.99
C LYS A 78 1.91 -16.97 -2.01
N PRO A 79 0.69 -17.17 -2.53
CA PRO A 79 0.08 -16.21 -3.44
C PRO A 79 -0.01 -14.81 -2.78
N PRO A 80 0.50 -13.75 -3.42
CA PRO A 80 0.45 -12.40 -2.89
C PRO A 80 -0.98 -11.88 -2.84
N SER A 81 -1.36 -11.23 -1.74
CA SER A 81 -2.69 -10.59 -1.64
C SER A 81 -2.81 -9.37 -2.54
N ASN A 82 -1.68 -8.77 -2.96
CA ASN A 82 -1.63 -7.54 -3.76
C ASN A 82 -2.31 -6.35 -3.08
N GLN A 83 -2.42 -6.39 -1.75
CA GLN A 83 -3.04 -5.37 -0.94
C GLN A 83 -2.02 -4.62 -0.10
N GLY A 84 -2.27 -3.34 0.08
CA GLY A 84 -1.60 -2.48 1.02
C GLY A 84 -2.63 -1.81 1.93
N LYS A 85 -2.36 -1.69 3.22
CA LYS A 85 -3.21 -0.98 4.17
C LYS A 85 -2.45 0.19 4.78
N VAL A 86 -3.02 1.40 4.73
CA VAL A 86 -2.42 2.57 5.37
C VAL A 86 -2.40 2.35 6.88
N ILE A 87 -1.22 2.42 7.50
CA ILE A 87 -1.04 2.16 8.94
C ILE A 87 -0.54 3.39 9.72
N LEU A 88 -0.02 4.40 9.04
CA LEU A 88 0.30 5.70 9.63
C LEU A 88 -0.59 6.78 9.04
N GLY A 89 -0.80 7.83 9.81
CA GLY A 89 -1.67 8.94 9.47
C GLY A 89 -1.29 10.19 10.24
N SER A 90 -2.09 11.23 10.09
CA SER A 90 -2.03 12.46 10.88
C SER A 90 -2.20 12.19 12.39
N THR A 91 -1.40 12.87 13.20
CA THR A 91 -1.55 12.84 14.67
C THR A 91 -2.57 13.86 15.20
N THR A 92 -3.04 14.78 14.34
CA THR A 92 -3.85 15.93 14.75
C THR A 92 -5.18 16.04 14.01
N VAL A 93 -5.28 15.47 12.81
CA VAL A 93 -6.45 15.52 11.94
C VAL A 93 -7.06 14.12 11.86
N MET A 94 -8.28 14.03 12.37
CA MET A 94 -9.06 12.81 12.40
C MET A 94 -10.23 12.93 11.44
N ILE A 95 -10.49 11.88 10.67
CA ILE A 95 -11.65 11.73 9.79
C ILE A 95 -12.43 10.52 10.28
N SER A 96 -13.67 10.74 10.70
CA SER A 96 -14.54 9.68 11.26
C SER A 96 -13.87 8.89 12.40
N GLY A 97 -13.11 9.59 13.25
CA GLY A 97 -12.40 8.98 14.38
C GLY A 97 -11.11 8.23 14.01
N LYS A 98 -10.65 8.28 12.75
CA LYS A 98 -9.40 7.68 12.30
C LYS A 98 -8.39 8.76 11.88
N PRO A 99 -7.07 8.56 12.09
CA PRO A 99 -6.04 9.43 11.53
C PRO A 99 -6.20 9.61 10.02
N ALA A 100 -6.22 10.85 9.54
CA ALA A 100 -6.27 11.14 8.11
C ALA A 100 -4.94 10.78 7.43
N ALA A 101 -5.00 10.09 6.29
CA ALA A 101 -3.80 9.68 5.55
C ALA A 101 -3.25 10.83 4.69
N ARG A 102 -1.94 10.84 4.46
CA ARG A 102 -1.19 11.93 3.82
C ARG A 102 -0.07 11.40 2.95
N ALA A 103 0.47 12.27 2.09
CA ALA A 103 1.69 11.98 1.36
C ALA A 103 2.83 11.64 2.34
N GLY A 104 3.49 10.51 2.11
CA GLY A 104 4.57 10.01 2.95
C GLY A 104 4.13 9.07 4.08
N ASP A 105 2.82 8.90 4.31
CA ASP A 105 2.36 7.95 5.32
C ASP A 105 2.61 6.50 4.88
N THR A 106 2.99 5.67 5.85
CA THR A 106 3.37 4.27 5.64
C THR A 106 2.19 3.37 5.36
N VAL A 107 2.39 2.44 4.42
CA VAL A 107 1.44 1.41 4.02
C VAL A 107 2.06 0.05 4.26
N GLN A 108 1.36 -0.79 5.02
CA GLN A 108 1.70 -2.20 5.20
C GLN A 108 1.21 -2.98 3.99
N THR A 109 2.11 -3.62 3.26
CA THR A 109 1.86 -4.34 2.01
C THR A 109 2.13 -5.83 2.17
N CYS A 110 1.80 -6.61 1.14
CA CYS A 110 1.76 -8.07 1.13
C CYS A 110 3.12 -8.80 1.13
N ASN A 111 4.14 -8.22 1.75
CA ASN A 111 5.49 -8.78 1.86
C ASN A 111 5.51 -10.19 2.48
N ASP A 112 6.52 -10.99 2.12
CA ASP A 112 6.83 -12.28 2.75
C ASP A 112 7.99 -12.16 3.76
N PRO A 113 8.00 -12.97 4.84
CA PRO A 113 7.02 -14.01 5.18
C PRO A 113 5.70 -13.47 5.76
N VAL A 114 5.69 -12.18 6.16
CA VAL A 114 4.55 -11.48 6.73
C VAL A 114 4.45 -10.08 6.14
N ASP A 115 3.22 -9.58 6.07
CA ASP A 115 2.92 -8.25 5.57
C ASP A 115 3.74 -7.19 6.33
N ALA A 116 4.39 -6.30 5.60
CA ALA A 116 5.42 -5.40 6.13
C ALA A 116 5.21 -3.95 5.65
N PRO A 117 5.71 -2.95 6.41
CA PRO A 117 5.57 -1.54 6.07
C PRO A 117 6.54 -1.09 4.96
N THR A 118 6.42 -1.66 3.75
CA THR A 118 7.31 -1.33 2.62
C THR A 118 6.73 -0.29 1.66
N GLY A 119 5.43 0.02 1.80
CA GLY A 119 4.73 0.99 0.97
C GLY A 119 4.69 2.39 1.57
N THR A 120 4.60 3.40 0.71
CA THR A 120 4.43 4.81 1.07
C THR A 120 3.33 5.42 0.21
N VAL A 121 2.44 6.21 0.80
CA VAL A 121 1.43 6.97 0.07
C VAL A 121 2.10 8.07 -0.76
N ILE A 122 1.85 8.05 -2.07
CA ILE A 122 2.31 9.04 -3.03
C ILE A 122 1.09 9.79 -3.57
N CYS A 123 0.86 10.99 -3.04
CA CYS A 123 -0.26 11.83 -3.45
C CYS A 123 0.12 13.30 -3.56
N GLY A 124 -0.65 14.01 -4.40
CA GLY A 124 -0.66 15.46 -4.48
C GLY A 124 -2.06 15.99 -4.17
N SER A 125 -2.14 17.02 -3.34
CA SER A 125 -3.38 17.70 -3.00
C SER A 125 -3.10 19.14 -2.58
N LYS A 126 -4.03 20.05 -2.88
CA LYS A 126 -4.05 21.42 -2.34
C LYS A 126 -4.53 21.46 -0.88
N VAL A 127 -5.16 20.40 -0.40
CA VAL A 127 -5.57 20.26 1.00
C VAL A 127 -4.37 19.74 1.79
N LEU A 128 -3.85 20.57 2.69
CA LEU A 128 -2.71 20.22 3.54
C LEU A 128 -3.18 19.97 4.97
N ILE A 129 -2.72 18.86 5.56
CA ILE A 129 -3.05 18.47 6.93
C ILE A 129 -1.77 18.10 7.71
N SER A 130 -1.72 18.46 9.00
CA SER A 130 -0.57 18.26 9.89
C SER A 130 -0.57 16.94 10.60
#